data_AF-A0A1S2UP85-F1
#
_entry.id   AF-A0A1S2UP85-F1
#
_cell.length_a   1.000
_cell.length_b   1.000
_cell.length_c   1.000
_cell.angle_alpha   90.00
_cell.angle_beta   90.00
_cell.angle_gamma   90.00
#
_symmetry.space_group_name_H-M   'P 1'
#
loop_
_entity.id
_entity.type
_entity.pdbx_description
1 polymer ?
#
loop_
_entity_poly.entity_id
_entity_poly.type
_entity_poly.pdbx_seq_one_letter_code
_entity_poly.pdbx_strand_id
1 'polypeptide(L)'
;MKKFSLAVIASAIIAASGSAFADDPVAPTPTLGGSGKITFTGVINNDACSVDGANSDRSISVDMGNVSIKDMGTAENPAAGRVTAKDFNLNVNCNQGTKVAMIFDANNGGSGLVTGKNVLALNAGSASAKNVGIALLDSNGGLINLSSPTTARIESTMHGQGTEGGDATLSFAAAYVTTGAAGSAVAGRGDATLPFILQYE
;
A
#
# COMPACT_ATOMS: atom_id res chain seq x y z
N MET A 1 44.14 -54.94 74.95
CA MET A 1 44.69 -53.58 74.75
C MET A 1 45.94 -53.66 73.88
N LYS A 2 46.05 -52.77 72.87
CA LYS A 2 47.22 -52.49 71.99
C LYS A 2 47.60 -53.58 70.98
N LYS A 3 48.04 -53.30 69.74
CA LYS A 3 47.91 -52.26 68.70
C LYS A 3 48.90 -52.71 67.59
N PHE A 4 48.80 -52.13 66.40
CA PHE A 4 49.73 -52.18 65.23
C PHE A 4 49.47 -53.35 64.25
N SER A 5 48.89 -53.09 63.06
CA SER A 5 49.43 -52.39 61.87
C SER A 5 50.64 -53.10 61.26
N LEU A 6 50.49 -53.62 60.04
CA LEU A 6 51.44 -53.37 58.95
C LEU A 6 50.83 -53.77 57.59
N ALA A 7 51.08 -52.93 56.60
CA ALA A 7 50.63 -53.00 55.22
C ALA A 7 51.46 -53.99 54.37
N VAL A 8 51.03 -54.21 53.12
CA VAL A 8 51.83 -54.12 51.86
C VAL A 8 51.45 -55.20 50.81
N ILE A 9 50.80 -54.72 49.73
CA ILE A 9 51.05 -54.93 48.28
C ILE A 9 51.17 -56.37 47.73
N ALA A 10 50.31 -56.71 46.74
CA ALA A 10 50.71 -56.96 45.33
C ALA A 10 49.62 -57.66 44.50
N SER A 11 49.40 -57.14 43.28
CA SER A 11 49.04 -57.85 42.02
C SER A 11 47.68 -58.59 41.94
N ALA A 12 46.99 -58.78 40.82
CA ALA A 12 46.92 -58.24 39.47
C ALA A 12 45.95 -59.19 38.71
N ILE A 13 44.92 -58.65 38.02
CA ILE A 13 44.27 -59.20 36.81
C ILE A 13 43.44 -60.52 36.96
N ILE A 14 42.17 -60.49 36.53
CA ILE A 14 41.59 -61.29 35.42
C ILE A 14 40.06 -61.15 35.45
N ALA A 15 39.52 -60.81 34.29
CA ALA A 15 38.13 -60.57 33.98
C ALA A 15 37.26 -61.83 34.04
N ALA A 16 36.02 -61.68 34.49
CA ALA A 16 34.89 -62.48 34.05
C ALA A 16 33.71 -61.54 33.79
N SER A 17 33.55 -61.18 32.52
CA SER A 17 32.40 -60.45 31.99
C SER A 17 31.15 -61.31 32.10
N GLY A 18 30.29 -61.00 33.06
CA GLY A 18 28.89 -61.41 33.03
C GLY A 18 28.13 -60.44 32.13
N SER A 19 27.65 -60.91 30.99
CA SER A 19 26.77 -60.15 30.10
C SER A 19 25.45 -59.88 30.83
N ALA A 20 25.24 -58.67 31.31
CA ALA A 20 23.91 -58.19 31.65
C ALA A 20 23.20 -57.88 30.33
N PHE A 21 22.16 -58.63 29.99
CA PHE A 21 21.24 -58.25 28.94
C PHE A 21 20.52 -56.97 29.40
N ALA A 22 20.82 -55.84 28.76
CA ALA A 22 20.01 -54.65 28.89
C ALA A 22 18.65 -54.96 28.25
N ASP A 23 17.59 -54.96 29.06
CA ASP A 23 16.21 -54.97 28.58
C ASP A 23 16.01 -53.63 27.85
N ASP A 24 15.72 -53.67 26.55
CA ASP A 24 15.51 -52.47 25.74
C ASP A 24 14.36 -51.66 26.36
N PRO A 25 14.53 -50.35 26.64
CA PRO A 25 13.44 -49.54 27.15
C PRO A 25 12.36 -49.45 26.08
N VAL A 26 11.20 -50.06 26.34
CA VAL A 26 10.00 -49.87 25.52
C VAL A 26 9.69 -48.38 25.51
N ALA A 27 9.98 -47.73 24.38
CA ALA A 27 9.62 -46.32 24.19
C ALA A 27 8.11 -46.18 24.39
N PRO A 28 7.63 -45.22 25.21
CA PRO A 28 6.21 -45.06 25.45
C PRO A 28 5.49 -44.83 24.12
N THR A 29 4.56 -45.72 23.77
CA THR A 29 3.67 -45.51 22.63
C THR A 29 2.90 -44.22 22.86
N PRO A 30 3.00 -43.22 21.97
CA PRO A 30 2.30 -41.95 22.15
C PRO A 30 0.78 -42.20 22.21
N THR A 31 0.14 -41.72 23.27
CA THR A 31 -1.32 -41.69 23.39
C THR A 31 -1.86 -40.62 22.44
N LEU A 32 -2.77 -41.01 21.55
CA LEU A 32 -3.33 -40.10 20.56
C LEU A 32 -4.17 -39.02 21.27
N GLY A 33 -3.66 -37.79 21.32
CA GLY A 33 -4.38 -36.62 21.85
C GLY A 33 -5.47 -36.13 20.89
N GLY A 34 -6.44 -35.35 21.41
CA GLY A 34 -7.55 -34.81 20.63
C GLY A 34 -7.08 -34.04 19.38
N SER A 35 -7.76 -34.27 18.25
CA SER A 35 -7.45 -33.62 16.98
C SER A 35 -8.21 -32.29 16.83
N GLY A 36 -7.56 -31.32 16.20
CA GLY A 36 -8.13 -30.01 15.86
C GLY A 36 -7.77 -29.62 14.42
N LYS A 37 -8.44 -28.58 13.90
CA LYS A 37 -8.20 -28.04 12.54
C LYS A 37 -7.62 -26.64 12.63
N ILE A 38 -6.53 -26.39 11.89
CA ILE A 38 -6.03 -25.04 11.61
C ILE A 38 -6.56 -24.64 10.22
N THR A 39 -7.22 -23.49 10.12
CA THR A 39 -7.71 -22.97 8.85
C THR A 39 -6.84 -21.78 8.45
N PHE A 40 -6.19 -21.90 7.29
CA PHE A 40 -5.46 -20.82 6.67
C PHE A 40 -6.33 -20.24 5.55
N THR A 41 -6.60 -18.95 5.61
CA THR A 41 -7.32 -18.20 4.58
C THR A 41 -6.39 -17.14 4.02
N GLY A 42 -6.28 -17.07 2.69
CA GLY A 42 -5.50 -16.07 1.99
C GLY A 42 -5.94 -15.99 0.53
N VAL A 43 -5.70 -14.84 -0.10
CA VAL A 43 -5.91 -14.64 -1.54
C VAL A 43 -4.52 -14.61 -2.20
N ILE A 44 -4.28 -15.50 -3.15
CA ILE A 44 -3.09 -15.48 -3.99
C ILE A 44 -3.53 -14.86 -5.32
N ASN A 45 -3.09 -13.65 -5.61
CA ASN A 45 -3.29 -13.01 -6.90
C ASN A 45 -2.02 -13.13 -7.76
N ASN A 46 -2.19 -13.03 -9.07
CA ASN A 46 -1.09 -13.03 -10.04
C ASN A 46 -0.71 -11.58 -10.42
N ASP A 47 -0.96 -10.62 -9.53
CA ASP A 47 -0.69 -9.23 -9.82
C ASP A 47 0.82 -9.02 -9.83
N ALA A 48 1.34 -8.52 -10.95
CA ALA A 48 2.77 -8.25 -11.09
C ALA A 48 3.28 -7.17 -10.13
N CYS A 49 2.36 -6.41 -9.51
CA CYS A 49 2.69 -5.33 -8.60
C CYS A 49 1.71 -5.19 -7.41
N SER A 50 2.27 -4.96 -6.23
CA SER A 50 1.54 -4.50 -5.04
C SER A 50 1.60 -2.98 -4.90
N VAL A 51 0.56 -2.41 -4.32
CA VAL A 51 0.45 -0.97 -4.06
C VAL A 51 0.36 -0.80 -2.54
N ASP A 52 1.30 -0.07 -1.94
CA ASP A 52 1.30 0.18 -0.51
C ASP A 52 0.20 1.19 -0.14
N GLY A 53 -0.52 0.92 0.96
CA GLY A 53 -1.60 1.80 1.46
C GLY A 53 -2.96 1.59 0.80
N ALA A 54 -3.03 0.76 -0.24
CA ALA A 54 -4.27 0.24 -0.80
C ALA A 54 -4.86 -0.82 0.15
N ASN A 55 -6.16 -0.74 0.47
CA ASN A 55 -6.87 -1.90 1.04
C ASN A 55 -6.93 -3.04 0.01
N SER A 56 -7.53 -4.19 0.35
CA SER A 56 -7.71 -5.32 -0.58
C SER A 56 -8.36 -4.93 -1.93
N ASP A 57 -9.04 -3.77 -1.98
CA ASP A 57 -9.74 -3.24 -3.15
C ASP A 57 -8.98 -2.09 -3.84
N ARG A 58 -7.74 -1.81 -3.43
CA ARG A 58 -6.88 -0.73 -3.94
C ARG A 58 -7.47 0.69 -3.84
N SER A 59 -8.36 0.95 -2.88
CA SER A 59 -8.94 2.29 -2.68
C SER A 59 -8.03 3.21 -1.88
N ILE A 60 -7.78 4.42 -2.39
CA ILE A 60 -7.01 5.48 -1.72
C ILE A 60 -7.99 6.56 -1.27
N SER A 61 -8.02 6.87 0.03
CA SER A 61 -8.82 7.98 0.57
C SER A 61 -7.96 9.22 0.74
N VAL A 62 -8.45 10.35 0.25
CA VAL A 62 -7.76 11.64 0.29
C VAL A 62 -8.54 12.62 1.17
N ASP A 63 -7.96 13.01 2.30
CA ASP A 63 -8.53 14.12 3.08
C ASP A 63 -8.11 15.46 2.48
N MET A 64 -9.08 16.14 1.87
CA MET A 64 -8.90 17.47 1.28
C MET A 64 -9.11 18.60 2.30
N GLY A 65 -9.53 18.29 3.52
CA GLY A 65 -9.79 19.24 4.58
C GLY A 65 -10.87 20.29 4.27
N ASN A 66 -10.97 21.29 5.15
CA ASN A 66 -11.90 22.41 5.01
C ASN A 66 -11.19 23.62 4.39
N VAL A 67 -11.67 24.08 3.25
CA VAL A 67 -11.06 25.18 2.48
C VAL A 67 -12.09 26.27 2.24
N SER A 68 -11.71 27.51 2.53
CA SER A 68 -12.55 28.66 2.23
C SER A 68 -12.47 28.99 0.74
N ILE A 69 -13.60 29.32 0.12
CA ILE A 69 -13.67 29.70 -1.30
C ILE A 69 -12.71 30.85 -1.64
N LYS A 70 -12.47 31.78 -0.70
CA LYS A 70 -11.53 32.89 -0.87
C LYS A 70 -10.07 32.45 -1.04
N ASP A 71 -9.73 31.24 -0.58
CA ASP A 71 -8.38 30.67 -0.61
C ASP A 71 -8.21 29.69 -1.79
N MET A 72 -9.25 29.50 -2.62
CA MET A 72 -9.22 28.64 -3.79
C MET A 72 -8.67 29.36 -5.02
N GLY A 73 -7.95 28.63 -5.87
CA GLY A 73 -7.55 29.10 -7.20
C GLY A 73 -8.70 29.00 -8.21
N THR A 74 -8.40 29.29 -9.47
CA THR A 74 -9.32 29.00 -10.59
C THR A 74 -8.94 27.69 -11.25
N ALA A 75 -9.84 27.10 -12.02
CA ALA A 75 -9.54 25.90 -12.81
C ALA A 75 -8.34 26.11 -13.77
N GLU A 76 -8.14 27.33 -14.25
CA GLU A 76 -7.03 27.71 -15.13
C GLU A 76 -5.73 28.00 -14.37
N ASN A 77 -5.83 28.36 -13.09
CA ASN A 77 -4.67 28.67 -12.24
C ASN A 77 -4.84 28.04 -10.85
N PRO A 78 -4.80 26.70 -10.76
CA PRO A 78 -5.06 25.97 -9.51
C PRO A 78 -4.01 26.25 -8.43
N ALA A 79 -2.76 26.46 -8.83
CA ALA A 79 -1.63 26.70 -7.92
C ALA A 79 -1.66 28.08 -7.23
N ALA A 80 -2.50 29.01 -7.70
CA ALA A 80 -2.70 30.30 -7.02
C ALA A 80 -3.51 30.15 -5.72
N GLY A 81 -4.23 29.04 -5.55
CA GLY A 81 -4.96 28.73 -4.33
C GLY A 81 -4.15 27.88 -3.35
N ARG A 82 -4.75 27.59 -2.20
CA ARG A 82 -4.22 26.61 -1.25
C ARG A 82 -4.32 25.21 -1.84
N VAL A 83 -3.17 24.54 -2.01
CA VAL A 83 -3.11 23.10 -2.29
C VAL A 83 -3.50 22.35 -1.02
N THR A 84 -4.42 21.41 -1.14
CA THR A 84 -5.20 20.89 -0.01
C THR A 84 -4.75 19.50 0.39
N ALA A 85 -4.31 18.71 -0.58
CA ALA A 85 -3.63 17.46 -0.34
C ALA A 85 -2.35 17.42 -1.17
N LYS A 86 -1.22 17.29 -0.48
CA LYS A 86 0.11 17.37 -1.08
C LYS A 86 0.83 16.04 -0.86
N ASP A 87 1.64 15.64 -1.84
CA ASP A 87 2.56 14.52 -1.74
C ASP A 87 1.84 13.15 -1.60
N PHE A 88 0.85 12.89 -2.47
CA PHE A 88 0.32 11.53 -2.66
C PHE A 88 1.41 10.65 -3.24
N ASN A 89 2.14 9.97 -2.38
CA ASN A 89 3.18 9.04 -2.77
C ASN A 89 2.60 7.64 -2.79
N LEU A 90 2.34 7.13 -3.99
CA LEU A 90 1.98 5.73 -4.15
C LEU A 90 3.26 4.93 -4.36
N ASN A 91 3.62 4.14 -3.34
CA ASN A 91 4.69 3.17 -3.46
C ASN A 91 4.14 1.91 -4.13
N VAL A 92 4.67 1.61 -5.30
CA VAL A 92 4.29 0.43 -6.07
C VAL A 92 5.52 -0.47 -6.14
N ASN A 93 5.40 -1.71 -5.68
CA ASN A 93 6.45 -2.72 -5.79
C ASN A 93 6.04 -3.70 -6.87
N CYS A 94 6.85 -3.82 -7.91
CA CYS A 94 6.59 -4.66 -9.06
C CYS A 94 7.66 -5.73 -9.21
N ASN A 95 7.31 -6.90 -9.73
CA ASN A 95 8.26 -8.01 -10.00
C ASN A 95 8.99 -7.87 -11.34
N GLN A 96 8.48 -7.04 -12.27
CA GLN A 96 9.10 -6.74 -13.57
C GLN A 96 8.65 -5.34 -14.04
N GLY A 97 9.49 -4.68 -14.85
CA GLY A 97 9.20 -3.42 -15.52
C GLY A 97 10.26 -2.35 -15.26
N THR A 98 10.22 -1.29 -16.05
CA THR A 98 11.11 -0.12 -15.99
C THR A 98 10.35 1.16 -15.63
N LYS A 99 9.04 1.20 -15.89
CA LYS A 99 8.19 2.37 -15.62
C LYS A 99 6.82 1.95 -15.12
N VAL A 100 6.24 2.78 -14.24
CA VAL A 100 4.83 2.73 -13.88
C VAL A 100 4.17 4.05 -14.22
N ALA A 101 2.94 3.98 -14.73
CA ALA A 101 2.06 5.09 -14.97
C ALA A 101 0.75 4.89 -14.21
N MET A 102 0.24 5.95 -13.58
CA MET A 102 -1.12 6.00 -13.07
C MET A 102 -1.94 6.87 -14.01
N ILE A 103 -2.98 6.27 -14.60
CA ILE A 103 -3.90 6.90 -15.52
C ILE A 103 -5.21 7.14 -14.78
N PHE A 104 -5.63 8.40 -14.68
CA PHE A 104 -6.87 8.82 -14.04
C PHE A 104 -8.03 8.69 -15.02
N ASP A 105 -9.09 8.00 -14.61
CA ASP A 105 -10.30 7.79 -15.41
C ASP A 105 -11.50 8.49 -14.76
N ALA A 106 -11.62 9.79 -15.00
CA ALA A 106 -12.68 10.60 -14.41
C ALA A 106 -14.09 10.21 -14.90
N ASN A 107 -14.22 9.56 -16.06
CA ASN A 107 -15.52 9.34 -16.72
C ASN A 107 -16.06 7.92 -16.52
N ASN A 108 -15.20 6.93 -16.26
CA ASN A 108 -15.62 5.54 -16.09
C ASN A 108 -15.72 5.17 -14.60
N GLY A 109 -16.88 5.41 -13.99
CA GLY A 109 -17.09 5.19 -12.55
C GLY A 109 -16.55 6.31 -11.66
N GLY A 110 -16.01 7.37 -12.27
CA GLY A 110 -15.66 8.61 -11.59
C GLY A 110 -16.80 9.62 -11.53
N SER A 111 -16.53 10.72 -10.86
CA SER A 111 -17.43 11.86 -10.69
C SER A 111 -17.60 12.71 -11.96
N GLY A 112 -16.82 12.44 -13.00
CA GLY A 112 -16.82 13.18 -14.27
C GLY A 112 -15.95 14.44 -14.23
N LEU A 113 -15.97 15.17 -15.34
CA LEU A 113 -15.28 16.46 -15.47
C LEU A 113 -16.26 17.61 -15.33
N VAL A 114 -15.77 18.74 -14.83
CA VAL A 114 -16.50 19.99 -14.95
C VAL A 114 -16.51 20.40 -16.42
N THR A 115 -17.70 20.59 -17.00
CA THR A 115 -17.87 20.88 -18.43
C THR A 115 -17.02 22.06 -18.88
N GLY A 116 -16.24 21.84 -19.95
CA GLY A 116 -15.36 22.87 -20.52
C GLY A 116 -14.13 23.18 -19.66
N LYS A 117 -13.86 22.39 -18.63
CA LYS A 117 -12.70 22.48 -17.75
C LYS A 117 -11.99 21.13 -17.71
N ASN A 118 -10.69 21.15 -17.41
CA ASN A 118 -9.84 19.95 -17.34
C ASN A 118 -9.74 19.37 -15.92
N VAL A 119 -10.71 19.69 -15.06
CA VAL A 119 -10.69 19.40 -13.63
C VAL A 119 -11.84 18.48 -13.25
N LEU A 120 -11.66 17.72 -12.17
CA LEU A 120 -12.62 16.74 -11.68
C LEU A 120 -13.86 17.45 -11.13
N ALA A 121 -15.04 16.94 -11.46
CA ALA A 121 -16.30 17.39 -10.88
C ALA A 121 -16.47 16.85 -9.46
N LEU A 122 -17.28 17.53 -8.66
CA LEU A 122 -17.71 17.00 -7.37
C LEU A 122 -18.86 16.01 -7.56
N ASN A 123 -18.98 15.05 -6.65
CA ASN A 123 -20.10 14.14 -6.59
C ASN A 123 -21.42 14.93 -6.52
N ALA A 124 -22.37 14.54 -7.37
CA ALA A 124 -23.67 15.22 -7.44
C ALA A 124 -24.44 15.08 -6.12
N GLY A 125 -25.05 16.19 -5.68
CA GLY A 125 -25.81 16.23 -4.44
C GLY A 125 -26.37 17.61 -4.14
N SER A 126 -27.43 17.64 -3.32
CA SER A 126 -28.04 18.87 -2.82
C SER A 126 -27.11 19.62 -1.85
N ALA A 127 -26.31 18.89 -1.08
CA ALA A 127 -25.31 19.45 -0.17
C ALA A 127 -23.96 19.73 -0.83
N SER A 128 -23.74 19.33 -2.09
CA SER A 128 -22.46 19.51 -2.79
C SER A 128 -22.23 20.97 -3.14
N ALA A 129 -20.98 21.43 -3.00
CA ALA A 129 -20.56 22.76 -3.42
C ALA A 129 -20.88 22.99 -4.91
N LYS A 130 -21.12 24.25 -5.30
CA LYS A 130 -21.45 24.64 -6.68
C LYS A 130 -20.36 25.52 -7.27
N ASN A 131 -20.10 25.35 -8.56
CA ASN A 131 -19.01 26.05 -9.28
C ASN A 131 -17.63 25.84 -8.64
N VAL A 132 -17.43 24.63 -8.10
CA VAL A 132 -16.18 24.15 -7.52
C VAL A 132 -15.84 22.81 -8.18
N GLY A 133 -14.56 22.55 -8.41
CA GLY A 133 -14.02 21.27 -8.84
C GLY A 133 -12.71 20.96 -8.12
N ILE A 134 -12.10 19.85 -8.47
CA ILE A 134 -10.79 19.44 -7.94
C ILE A 134 -9.78 19.40 -9.08
N ALA A 135 -8.73 20.21 -8.97
CA ALA A 135 -7.58 20.15 -9.84
C ALA A 135 -6.58 19.14 -9.28
N LEU A 136 -6.08 18.26 -10.14
CA LEU A 136 -4.92 17.43 -9.84
C LEU A 136 -3.67 18.11 -10.38
N LEU A 137 -2.61 18.10 -9.58
CA LEU A 137 -1.35 18.77 -9.88
C LEU A 137 -0.23 17.75 -9.90
N ASP A 138 0.65 17.83 -10.89
CA ASP A 138 1.87 17.03 -10.93
C ASP A 138 2.89 17.49 -9.86
N SER A 139 4.03 16.79 -9.77
CA SER A 139 5.11 17.12 -8.84
C SER A 139 5.73 18.49 -9.05
N ASN A 140 5.53 19.12 -10.21
CA ASN A 140 5.97 20.47 -10.53
C ASN A 140 4.89 21.53 -10.26
N GLY A 141 3.69 21.12 -9.79
CA GLY A 141 2.54 21.99 -9.59
C GLY A 141 1.79 22.32 -10.88
N GLY A 142 2.07 21.62 -11.98
CA GLY A 142 1.35 21.76 -13.25
C GLY A 142 0.00 21.04 -13.20
N LEU A 143 -1.03 21.61 -13.85
CA LEU A 143 -2.34 20.96 -13.93
C LEU A 143 -2.26 19.67 -14.75
N ILE A 144 -2.67 18.55 -14.15
CA ILE A 144 -2.90 17.29 -14.85
C ILE A 144 -4.23 17.39 -15.58
N ASN A 145 -4.19 17.33 -16.92
CA ASN A 145 -5.39 17.45 -17.73
C ASN A 145 -6.17 16.13 -17.77
N LEU A 146 -7.31 16.10 -17.10
CA LEU A 146 -8.17 14.92 -16.98
C LEU A 146 -9.06 14.64 -18.22
N SER A 147 -8.93 15.41 -19.31
CA SER A 147 -9.79 15.29 -20.50
C SER A 147 -9.54 14.03 -21.33
N SER A 148 -8.37 13.39 -21.19
CA SER A 148 -8.03 12.19 -21.96
C SER A 148 -7.01 11.31 -21.24
N PRO A 149 -7.01 9.98 -21.46
CA PRO A 149 -6.05 9.08 -20.82
C PRO A 149 -4.57 9.41 -21.10
N THR A 150 -4.27 10.04 -22.25
CA THR A 150 -2.88 10.39 -22.63
C THR A 150 -2.35 11.59 -21.87
N THR A 151 -3.23 12.42 -21.29
CA THR A 151 -2.88 13.61 -20.50
C THR A 151 -3.22 13.44 -19.02
N ALA A 152 -4.20 12.58 -18.71
CA ALA A 152 -4.68 12.29 -17.38
C ALA A 152 -3.79 11.25 -16.70
N ARG A 153 -2.48 11.46 -16.68
CA ARG A 153 -1.54 10.48 -16.13
C ARG A 153 -0.34 11.12 -15.48
N ILE A 154 0.23 10.39 -14.53
CA ILE A 154 1.54 10.63 -13.95
C ILE A 154 2.38 9.37 -14.10
N GLU A 155 3.69 9.53 -14.21
CA GLU A 155 4.61 8.42 -14.45
C GLU A 155 5.82 8.54 -13.54
N SER A 156 6.39 7.40 -13.19
CA SER A 156 7.62 7.32 -12.43
C SER A 156 8.46 6.14 -12.91
N THR A 157 9.77 6.33 -12.94
CA THR A 157 10.72 5.25 -13.22
C THR A 157 10.79 4.32 -12.02
N MET A 158 10.87 3.01 -12.26
CA MET A 158 11.03 2.05 -11.18
C MET A 158 12.47 2.04 -10.64
N HIS A 159 12.60 2.00 -9.33
CA HIS A 159 13.86 1.85 -8.61
C HIS A 159 14.07 0.37 -8.29
N GLY A 160 14.72 -0.31 -9.22
CA GLY A 160 15.02 -1.74 -9.26
C GLY A 160 15.14 -2.15 -10.73
N GLN A 161 16.24 -2.79 -11.13
CA GLN A 161 16.54 -2.95 -12.56
C GLN A 161 16.07 -4.30 -13.12
N GLY A 162 15.29 -4.25 -14.20
CA GLY A 162 15.11 -5.37 -15.13
C GLY A 162 14.03 -6.39 -14.72
N THR A 163 14.30 -7.68 -14.97
CA THR A 163 13.37 -8.80 -14.72
C THR A 163 13.09 -9.10 -13.25
N GLU A 164 13.69 -8.33 -12.34
CA GLU A 164 13.51 -8.42 -10.89
C GLU A 164 12.51 -7.36 -10.37
N GLY A 165 12.18 -6.36 -11.20
CA GLY A 165 11.30 -5.26 -10.86
C GLY A 165 11.87 -4.33 -9.78
N GLY A 166 11.02 -3.54 -9.14
CA GLY A 166 11.46 -2.48 -8.23
C GLY A 166 10.32 -1.64 -7.65
N ASP A 167 10.70 -0.65 -6.85
CA ASP A 167 9.79 0.28 -6.20
C ASP A 167 9.67 1.57 -7.01
N ALA A 168 8.47 2.08 -7.21
CA ALA A 168 8.26 3.39 -7.78
C ALA A 168 7.38 4.23 -6.86
N THR A 169 7.70 5.52 -6.77
CA THR A 169 6.83 6.51 -6.11
C THR A 169 6.18 7.37 -7.18
N LEU A 170 4.86 7.29 -7.27
CA LEU A 170 4.06 8.21 -8.06
C LEU A 170 3.58 9.34 -7.16
N SER A 171 3.88 10.58 -7.52
CA SER A 171 3.56 11.77 -6.72
C SER A 171 2.62 12.72 -7.46
N PHE A 172 1.53 13.09 -6.81
CA PHE A 172 0.65 14.19 -7.26
C PHE A 172 0.07 14.92 -6.06
N ALA A 173 -0.55 16.06 -6.34
CA ALA A 173 -1.28 16.86 -5.37
C ALA A 173 -2.68 17.17 -5.88
N ALA A 174 -3.56 17.63 -4.98
CA ALA A 174 -4.91 18.05 -5.32
C ALA A 174 -5.25 19.38 -4.64
N ALA A 175 -6.08 20.17 -5.33
CA ALA A 175 -6.58 21.44 -4.82
C ALA A 175 -8.04 21.67 -5.23
N TYR A 176 -8.83 22.26 -4.34
CA TYR A 176 -10.13 22.79 -4.73
C TYR A 176 -9.97 24.05 -5.57
N VAL A 177 -10.74 24.14 -6.66
CA VAL A 177 -10.72 25.27 -7.59
C VAL A 177 -12.12 25.77 -7.90
N THR A 178 -12.22 27.08 -8.12
CA THR A 178 -13.44 27.69 -8.67
C THR A 178 -13.53 27.43 -10.18
N THR A 179 -14.73 27.14 -10.65
CA THR A 179 -14.96 26.74 -12.06
C THR A 179 -15.96 27.62 -12.80
N GLY A 180 -16.69 28.46 -12.07
CA GLY A 180 -17.63 29.44 -12.62
C GLY A 180 -17.07 30.87 -12.67
N ALA A 181 -17.96 31.83 -12.86
CA ALA A 181 -17.61 33.25 -12.79
C ALA A 181 -17.14 33.64 -11.37
N ALA A 182 -16.35 34.70 -11.28
CA ALA A 182 -15.90 35.22 -9.99
C ALA A 182 -17.10 35.49 -9.06
N GLY A 183 -17.06 34.94 -7.85
CA GLY A 183 -18.14 35.07 -6.87
C GLY A 183 -19.34 34.12 -7.06
N SER A 184 -19.36 33.27 -8.10
CA SER A 184 -20.46 32.33 -8.32
C SER A 184 -20.32 31.02 -7.54
N ALA A 185 -19.19 30.78 -6.88
CA ALA A 185 -18.95 29.59 -6.08
C ALA A 185 -19.81 29.57 -4.81
N VAL A 186 -20.42 28.41 -4.53
CA VAL A 186 -21.29 28.21 -3.36
C VAL A 186 -20.71 27.09 -2.51
N ALA A 187 -20.61 27.34 -1.20
CA ALA A 187 -20.08 26.38 -0.25
C ALA A 187 -20.97 25.12 -0.13
N GLY A 188 -20.34 24.00 0.19
CA GLY A 188 -20.98 22.70 0.34
C GLY A 188 -19.94 21.59 0.47
N ARG A 189 -20.37 20.33 0.38
CA ARG A 189 -19.47 19.18 0.39
C ARG A 189 -18.62 19.13 -0.89
N GLY A 190 -17.35 18.77 -0.72
CA GLY A 190 -16.34 18.68 -1.77
C GLY A 190 -15.97 17.25 -2.17
N ASP A 191 -16.84 16.28 -1.91
CA ASP A 191 -16.55 14.86 -2.18
C ASP A 191 -16.46 14.61 -3.70
N ALA A 192 -15.50 13.80 -4.14
CA ALA A 192 -15.38 13.37 -5.53
C ALA A 192 -14.81 11.94 -5.60
N THR A 193 -15.11 11.24 -6.70
CA THR A 193 -14.56 9.91 -6.98
C THR A 193 -13.73 9.98 -8.26
N LEU A 194 -12.52 9.43 -8.21
CA LEU A 194 -11.62 9.35 -9.36
C LEU A 194 -10.96 7.97 -9.42
N PRO A 195 -11.49 7.06 -10.25
CA PRO A 195 -10.84 5.82 -10.60
C PRO A 195 -9.47 6.07 -11.25
N PHE A 196 -8.57 5.10 -11.07
CA PHE A 196 -7.28 5.10 -11.74
C PHE A 196 -6.94 3.69 -12.22
N ILE A 197 -6.10 3.64 -13.24
CA ILE A 197 -5.54 2.41 -13.80
C ILE A 197 -4.02 2.51 -13.67
N LEU A 198 -3.39 1.46 -13.17
CA LEU A 198 -1.94 1.34 -13.20
C LEU A 198 -1.53 0.64 -14.49
N GLN A 199 -0.68 1.29 -15.26
CA GLN A 199 -0.04 0.76 -16.46
C GLN A 199 1.46 0.60 -16.20
N TYR A 200 2.02 -0.50 -16.67
CA TYR A 200 3.43 -0.84 -16.50
C TYR A 200 4.07 -1.04 -17.86
N GLU A 201 5.35 -0.66 -17.99
CA GLU A 201 6.22 -0.92 -19.15
C GLU A 201 7.49 -1.62 -18.70
#